data_AF-A0A0G1N0J0-F1
#
_entry.id   AF-A0A0G1N0J0-F1
#
_cell.length_a   1.000
_cell.length_b   1.000
_cell.length_c   1.000
_cell.angle_alpha   90.00
_cell.angle_beta   90.00
_cell.angle_gamma   90.00
#
_symmetry.space_group_name_H-M   'P 1'
#
loop_
_entity.id
_entity.type
_entity.pdbx_description
1 polymer ?
#
loop_
_entity_poly.entity_id
_entity_poly.type
_entity_poly.pdbx_seq_one_letter_code
_entity_poly.pdbx_strand_id
1 'polypeptide(L)'
;MNITEDSSQKYFKRSGFSISKIPETNSKTPDFDGVSILVEVKQIIPDDAEGLGNDSTYNAVKNNLRDAARKFRAYDPDHSKKHIVVVYSDEIVRDDIYSVWTGEWSPEHKDRIFNGGMLLSGDHRQHIDAIVWFKNEADKAPRHVWAVSEDMRQYFPEINHE
;
A
#
# COMPACT_ATOMS: atom_id res chain seq x y z
N MET A 1 5.64 -7.26 16.76
CA MET A 1 5.07 -6.18 15.94
C MET A 1 6.13 -5.12 15.77
N ASN A 2 6.42 -4.73 14.53
CA ASN A 2 7.38 -3.66 14.24
C ASN A 2 6.72 -2.28 14.42
N ILE A 3 7.51 -1.20 14.27
CA ILE A 3 7.03 0.18 14.53
C ILE A 3 5.95 0.65 13.55
N THR A 4 6.04 0.27 12.27
CA THR A 4 5.08 0.66 11.23
C THR A 4 3.76 -0.10 11.39
N GLU A 5 3.81 -1.36 11.79
CA GLU A 5 2.65 -2.16 12.18
C GLU A 5 1.93 -1.57 13.39
N ASP A 6 2.66 -1.23 14.46
CA ASP A 6 2.08 -0.60 15.66
C ASP A 6 1.44 0.75 15.33
N SER A 7 2.10 1.55 14.50
CA SER A 7 1.57 2.84 14.03
C SER A 7 0.29 2.67 13.20
N SER A 8 0.25 1.67 12.32
CA SER A 8 -0.93 1.33 11.52
C SER A 8 -2.09 0.88 12.40
N GLN A 9 -1.85 -0.02 13.36
CA GLN A 9 -2.88 -0.46 14.30
C GLN A 9 -3.44 0.71 15.10
N LYS A 10 -2.57 1.60 15.59
CA LYS A 10 -2.98 2.82 16.30
C LYS A 10 -3.79 3.75 15.40
N TYR A 11 -3.43 3.91 14.13
CA TYR A 11 -4.20 4.70 13.17
C TYR A 11 -5.62 4.15 13.03
N PHE A 12 -5.80 2.88 12.65
CA PHE A 12 -7.13 2.32 12.45
C PHE A 12 -7.98 2.38 13.73
N LYS A 13 -7.37 2.10 14.89
CA LYS A 13 -8.06 2.21 16.18
C LYS A 13 -8.59 3.63 16.44
N ARG A 14 -7.80 4.67 16.14
CA ARG A 14 -8.25 6.07 16.26
C ARG A 14 -9.35 6.41 15.26
N SER A 15 -9.29 5.84 14.06
CA SER A 15 -10.31 5.99 13.02
C SER A 15 -11.58 5.16 13.28
N GLY A 16 -11.68 4.46 14.41
CA GLY A 16 -12.86 3.70 14.81
C GLY A 16 -12.88 2.24 14.36
N PHE A 17 -11.81 1.74 13.74
CA PHE A 17 -11.68 0.37 13.26
C PHE A 17 -10.69 -0.42 14.09
N SER A 18 -11.17 -1.46 14.76
CA SER A 18 -10.29 -2.37 15.49
C SER A 18 -9.73 -3.43 14.55
N ILE A 19 -8.39 -3.51 14.48
CA ILE A 19 -7.67 -4.55 13.77
C ILE A 19 -6.74 -5.30 14.72
N SER A 20 -6.59 -6.61 14.52
CA SER A 20 -5.78 -7.50 15.35
C SER A 20 -4.68 -8.14 14.51
N LYS A 21 -3.46 -8.23 15.06
CA LYS A 21 -2.34 -8.86 14.35
C LYS A 21 -2.67 -10.33 14.10
N ILE A 22 -2.50 -10.77 12.86
CA ILE A 22 -2.59 -12.20 12.52
C ILE A 22 -1.29 -12.86 12.99
N PRO A 23 -1.34 -13.99 13.72
CA PRO A 23 -0.14 -14.72 14.12
C PRO A 23 0.70 -15.11 12.90
N GLU A 24 2.01 -14.92 12.99
CA GLU A 24 2.93 -15.35 11.94
C GLU A 24 2.87 -16.88 11.81
N THR A 25 2.61 -17.37 10.60
CA THR A 25 2.58 -18.80 10.29
C THR A 25 3.39 -19.08 9.03
N ASN A 26 3.55 -20.36 8.67
CA ASN A 26 4.20 -20.75 7.41
C ASN A 26 3.37 -20.39 6.16
N SER A 27 2.12 -19.93 6.33
CA SER A 27 1.25 -19.49 5.24
C SER A 27 1.36 -17.99 5.00
N LYS A 28 1.09 -17.57 3.77
CA LYS A 28 1.07 -16.14 3.41
C LYS A 28 -0.19 -15.49 3.97
N THR A 29 -0.04 -14.71 5.02
CA THR A 29 -1.14 -13.94 5.62
C THR A 29 -0.87 -12.44 5.52
N PRO A 30 -1.93 -11.61 5.47
CA PRO A 30 -1.78 -10.19 5.75
C PRO A 30 -1.35 -9.98 7.21
N ASP A 31 -0.95 -8.75 7.54
CA ASP A 31 -0.49 -8.41 8.88
C ASP A 31 -1.63 -8.34 9.90
N PHE A 32 -2.79 -7.81 9.51
CA PHE A 32 -3.91 -7.60 10.41
C PHE A 32 -5.25 -8.04 9.84
N ASP A 33 -6.10 -8.51 10.76
CA ASP A 33 -7.49 -8.83 10.52
C ASP A 33 -8.43 -7.91 11.31
N GLY A 34 -9.42 -7.36 10.62
CA GLY A 34 -10.52 -6.58 11.18
C GLY A 34 -11.88 -7.17 10.79
N VAL A 35 -12.96 -6.59 11.31
CA VAL A 35 -14.32 -7.06 10.99
C VAL A 35 -14.63 -6.95 9.50
N SER A 36 -14.30 -5.82 8.87
CA SER A 36 -14.60 -5.53 7.46
C SER A 36 -13.36 -5.27 6.59
N ILE A 37 -12.15 -5.34 7.17
CA ILE A 37 -10.91 -5.00 6.48
C ILE A 37 -9.81 -6.01 6.78
N LEU A 38 -8.91 -6.20 5.81
CA LEU A 38 -7.60 -6.82 5.97
C LEU A 38 -6.54 -5.76 5.66
N VAL A 39 -5.47 -5.74 6.46
CA VAL A 39 -4.40 -4.74 6.31
C VAL A 39 -3.05 -5.42 6.17
N GLU A 40 -2.31 -5.05 5.14
CA GLU A 40 -0.91 -5.42 4.94
C GLU A 40 -0.05 -4.15 5.03
N VAL A 41 1.02 -4.20 5.83
CA VAL A 41 1.91 -3.05 6.07
C VAL A 41 3.24 -3.27 5.35
N LYS A 42 3.63 -2.31 4.51
CA LYS A 42 4.89 -2.32 3.78
C LYS A 42 5.72 -1.10 4.15
N GLN A 43 7.00 -1.32 4.43
CA GLN A 43 7.99 -0.26 4.54
C GLN A 43 8.89 -0.33 3.30
N ILE A 44 8.97 0.75 2.55
CA ILE A 44 9.80 0.84 1.35
C ILE A 44 10.87 1.89 1.61
N ILE A 45 12.13 1.48 1.50
CA ILE A 45 13.29 2.36 1.66
C ILE A 45 13.85 2.56 0.25
N PRO A 46 13.85 3.79 -0.30
CA PRO A 46 14.49 4.08 -1.58
C PRO A 46 15.97 3.70 -1.55
N ASP A 47 16.49 3.22 -2.66
CA ASP A 47 17.93 2.94 -2.80
C ASP A 47 18.63 4.16 -3.39
N ASP A 48 19.47 4.82 -2.58
CA ASP A 48 20.19 6.06 -2.92
C ASP A 48 21.41 5.84 -3.84
N ALA A 49 21.52 4.69 -4.52
CA ALA A 49 22.66 4.41 -5.39
C ALA A 49 22.78 5.41 -6.56
N GLU A 50 23.71 6.37 -6.41
CA GLU A 50 24.08 7.37 -7.42
C GLU A 50 24.32 6.70 -8.79
N GLY A 51 23.43 6.98 -9.75
CA GLY A 51 23.65 6.68 -11.17
C GLY A 51 22.82 5.55 -11.78
N LEU A 52 22.01 4.80 -11.02
CA LEU A 52 21.08 3.77 -11.54
C LEU A 52 19.66 3.84 -10.92
N GLY A 53 19.41 4.87 -10.09
CA GLY A 53 18.51 4.83 -8.93
C GLY A 53 16.99 4.98 -9.11
N ASN A 54 16.44 5.00 -10.33
CA ASN A 54 14.97 5.09 -10.47
C ASN A 54 14.30 3.70 -10.52
N ASP A 55 14.92 2.71 -11.17
CA ASP A 55 14.31 1.37 -11.36
C ASP A 55 14.19 0.56 -10.06
N SER A 56 15.07 0.79 -9.08
CA SER A 56 15.09 0.04 -7.82
C SER A 56 13.85 0.30 -6.97
N THR A 57 13.52 1.58 -6.75
CA THR A 57 12.37 2.01 -5.95
C THR A 57 11.05 1.59 -6.60
N TYR A 58 10.89 1.81 -7.91
CA TYR A 58 9.73 1.35 -8.68
C TYR A 58 9.53 -0.17 -8.58
N ASN A 59 10.61 -0.95 -8.74
CA ASN A 59 10.53 -2.40 -8.61
C ASN A 59 10.25 -2.84 -7.17
N ALA A 60 10.74 -2.12 -6.16
CA ALA A 60 10.43 -2.37 -4.76
C ALA A 60 8.93 -2.15 -4.49
N VAL A 61 8.35 -1.05 -4.97
CA VAL A 61 6.89 -0.78 -4.89
C VAL A 61 6.11 -1.92 -5.51
N LYS A 62 6.39 -2.25 -6.78
CA LYS A 62 5.71 -3.35 -7.48
C LYS A 62 5.80 -4.67 -6.76
N ASN A 63 6.99 -5.05 -6.28
CA ASN A 63 7.16 -6.32 -5.58
C ASN A 63 6.39 -6.36 -4.26
N ASN A 64 6.36 -5.25 -3.52
CA ASN A 64 5.59 -5.13 -2.28
C ASN A 64 4.08 -5.21 -2.52
N LEU A 65 3.56 -4.49 -3.51
CA LEU A 65 2.13 -4.55 -3.87
C LEU A 65 1.74 -5.93 -4.39
N ARG A 66 2.59 -6.56 -5.21
CA ARG A 66 2.38 -7.94 -5.68
C ARG A 66 2.34 -8.94 -4.53
N ASP A 67 3.22 -8.80 -3.55
CA ASP A 67 3.22 -9.66 -2.37
C ASP A 67 1.98 -9.46 -1.50
N ALA A 68 1.57 -8.20 -1.27
CA ALA A 68 0.33 -7.89 -0.56
C ALA A 68 -0.89 -8.52 -1.23
N ALA A 69 -1.06 -8.33 -2.54
CA ALA A 69 -2.13 -8.94 -3.31
C ALA A 69 -2.16 -10.48 -3.19
N ARG A 70 -0.98 -11.13 -3.19
CA ARG A 70 -0.88 -12.58 -3.01
C ARG A 70 -1.29 -13.03 -1.61
N LYS A 71 -0.94 -12.27 -0.57
CA LYS A 71 -1.35 -12.54 0.82
C LYS A 71 -2.87 -12.39 0.96
N PHE A 72 -3.46 -11.32 0.42
CA PHE A 72 -4.90 -11.13 0.42
C PHE A 72 -5.63 -12.26 -0.30
N ARG A 73 -5.22 -12.57 -1.54
CA ARG A 73 -5.80 -13.68 -2.30
C ARG A 73 -5.70 -15.04 -1.58
N ALA A 74 -4.60 -15.29 -0.87
CA ALA A 74 -4.42 -16.54 -0.13
C ALA A 74 -5.28 -16.62 1.12
N TYR A 75 -5.52 -15.48 1.79
CA TYR A 75 -6.23 -15.42 3.06
C TYR A 75 -7.75 -15.21 2.91
N ASP A 76 -8.17 -14.39 1.95
CA ASP A 76 -9.56 -14.07 1.63
C ASP A 76 -9.77 -14.13 0.09
N PRO A 77 -9.82 -15.34 -0.48
CA PRO A 77 -9.90 -15.55 -1.92
C PRO A 77 -11.21 -15.02 -2.54
N ASP A 78 -12.29 -14.99 -1.76
CA ASP A 78 -13.61 -14.50 -2.17
C ASP A 78 -13.76 -12.98 -2.02
N HIS A 79 -12.71 -12.30 -1.51
CA HIS A 79 -12.68 -10.84 -1.32
C HIS A 79 -13.88 -10.36 -0.48
N SER A 80 -14.14 -11.07 0.62
CA SER A 80 -15.25 -10.79 1.54
C SER A 80 -15.01 -9.54 2.42
N LYS A 81 -13.75 -9.14 2.59
CA LYS A 81 -13.31 -7.94 3.30
C LYS A 81 -12.59 -6.98 2.37
N LYS A 82 -12.46 -5.71 2.79
CA LYS A 82 -11.69 -4.73 2.05
C LYS A 82 -10.20 -4.92 2.29
N HIS A 83 -9.42 -5.00 1.22
CA HIS A 83 -8.00 -5.27 1.23
C HIS A 83 -7.22 -3.96 1.12
N ILE A 84 -6.53 -3.58 2.20
CA ILE A 84 -5.86 -2.29 2.31
C ILE A 84 -4.36 -2.49 2.47
N VAL A 85 -3.57 -1.86 1.61
CA VAL A 85 -2.11 -1.79 1.77
C VAL A 85 -1.74 -0.47 2.43
N VAL A 86 -1.00 -0.52 3.54
CA VAL A 86 -0.40 0.65 4.16
C VAL A 86 1.08 0.69 3.80
N VAL A 87 1.53 1.78 3.19
CA VAL A 87 2.92 1.97 2.77
C VAL A 87 3.54 3.11 3.59
N TYR A 88 4.68 2.82 4.21
CA TYR A 88 5.56 3.80 4.84
C TYR A 88 6.79 4.00 3.97
N SER A 89 7.01 5.22 3.49
CA SER A 89 8.17 5.57 2.68
C SER A 89 8.32 7.08 2.52
N ASP A 90 9.53 7.52 2.18
CA ASP A 90 9.77 8.90 1.79
C ASP A 90 9.00 9.30 0.52
N GLU A 91 8.93 10.61 0.27
CA GLU A 91 8.06 11.25 -0.72
C GLU A 91 8.31 10.80 -2.16
N ILE A 92 9.53 10.36 -2.46
CA ILE A 92 9.92 9.87 -3.78
C ILE A 92 9.10 8.65 -4.24
N VAL A 93 8.47 7.93 -3.30
CA VAL A 93 7.72 6.70 -3.55
C VAL A 93 6.25 6.96 -3.90
N ARG A 94 5.72 8.16 -3.63
CA ARG A 94 4.31 8.50 -3.93
C ARG A 94 3.99 8.29 -5.42
N ASP A 95 4.83 8.81 -6.30
CA ASP A 95 4.62 8.72 -7.76
C ASP A 95 4.81 7.32 -8.32
N ASP A 96 5.73 6.56 -7.72
CA ASP A 96 5.95 5.17 -8.08
C ASP A 96 4.73 4.32 -7.68
N ILE A 97 4.13 4.58 -6.52
CA ILE A 97 2.86 3.94 -6.13
C ILE A 97 1.77 4.26 -7.14
N TYR A 98 1.56 5.54 -7.48
CA TYR A 98 0.58 5.95 -8.48
C TYR A 98 0.81 5.19 -9.79
N SER A 99 2.04 5.18 -10.28
CA SER A 99 2.36 4.64 -11.60
C SER A 99 2.23 3.11 -11.65
N VAL A 100 2.74 2.41 -10.63
CA VAL A 100 2.61 0.95 -10.51
C VAL A 100 1.14 0.54 -10.37
N TRP A 101 0.35 1.29 -9.61
CA TRP A 101 -1.03 0.96 -9.29
C TRP A 101 -1.99 1.24 -10.45
N THR A 102 -1.92 2.45 -11.01
CA THR A 102 -2.84 2.91 -12.06
C THR A 102 -2.47 2.37 -13.43
N GLY A 103 -1.18 2.17 -13.68
CA GLY A 103 -0.63 1.93 -15.01
C GLY A 103 -0.38 3.21 -15.82
N GLU A 104 -0.59 4.38 -15.20
CA GLU A 104 -0.40 5.69 -15.82
C GLU A 104 0.85 6.37 -15.29
N TRP A 105 1.44 7.27 -16.07
CA TRP A 105 2.58 8.06 -15.61
C TRP A 105 2.11 9.14 -14.64
N SER A 106 2.81 9.30 -13.51
CA SER A 106 2.59 10.46 -12.63
C SER A 106 2.73 11.77 -13.44
N PRO A 107 1.73 12.66 -13.39
CA PRO A 107 1.80 13.96 -14.07
C PRO A 107 2.93 14.85 -13.57
N GLU A 108 3.32 14.70 -12.30
CA GLU A 108 4.29 15.56 -11.60
C GLU A 108 5.73 15.22 -11.98
N HIS A 109 6.00 13.98 -12.39
CA HIS A 109 7.35 13.46 -12.67
C HIS A 109 7.43 12.70 -14.01
N LYS A 110 6.84 13.27 -15.06
CA LYS A 110 6.87 12.71 -16.42
C LYS A 110 8.26 12.51 -17.00
N ASP A 111 9.27 13.20 -16.46
CA ASP A 111 10.68 13.09 -16.84
C ASP A 111 11.33 11.79 -16.36
N ARG A 112 10.73 11.11 -15.37
CA ARG A 112 11.12 9.76 -14.92
C ARG A 112 10.51 8.68 -15.83
N ILE A 113 10.64 8.83 -17.15
CA ILE A 113 10.11 7.87 -18.12
C ILE A 113 10.80 6.53 -17.93
N PHE A 114 10.09 5.56 -17.34
CA PHE A 114 10.60 4.20 -17.20
C PHE A 114 10.45 3.44 -18.51
N ASN A 115 11.56 3.15 -19.18
CA ASN A 115 11.59 2.25 -20.32
C ASN A 115 11.38 0.80 -19.84
N GLY A 116 10.14 0.31 -19.86
CA GLY A 116 9.85 -1.13 -19.75
C GLY A 116 9.52 -1.67 -18.35
N GLY A 117 9.06 -0.84 -17.42
CA GLY A 117 8.61 -1.31 -16.10
C GLY A 117 7.28 -2.07 -16.20
N MET A 118 7.30 -3.41 -16.14
CA MET A 118 6.09 -4.24 -16.01
C MET A 118 5.19 -3.69 -14.90
N LEU A 119 4.00 -3.22 -15.25
CA LEU A 119 2.98 -2.71 -14.33
C LEU A 119 2.53 -3.79 -13.34
N LEU A 120 1.85 -3.40 -12.25
CA LEU A 120 1.12 -4.39 -11.46
C LEU A 120 0.05 -5.04 -12.36
N SER A 121 0.08 -6.36 -12.49
CA SER A 121 -0.90 -7.04 -13.36
C SER A 121 -2.33 -6.87 -12.82
N GLY A 122 -3.31 -6.85 -13.72
CA GLY A 122 -4.74 -6.74 -13.35
C GLY A 122 -5.16 -7.75 -12.28
N ASP A 123 -4.70 -8.99 -12.40
CA ASP A 123 -4.94 -10.07 -11.42
C ASP A 123 -4.44 -9.76 -10.00
N HIS A 124 -3.37 -8.97 -9.85
CA HIS A 124 -2.90 -8.55 -8.52
C HIS A 124 -3.65 -7.30 -8.07
N ARG A 125 -3.91 -6.36 -8.99
CA ARG A 125 -4.62 -5.11 -8.71
C ARG A 125 -6.03 -5.36 -8.15
N GLN A 126 -6.78 -6.32 -8.70
CA GLN A 126 -8.14 -6.62 -8.22
C GLN A 126 -8.21 -7.09 -6.76
N HIS A 127 -7.09 -7.49 -6.14
CA HIS A 127 -7.05 -7.93 -4.75
C HIS A 127 -6.63 -6.83 -3.77
N ILE A 128 -6.55 -5.57 -4.19
CA ILE A 128 -6.26 -4.43 -3.32
C ILE A 128 -7.34 -3.36 -3.58
N ASP A 129 -8.06 -2.96 -2.54
CA ASP A 129 -9.10 -1.91 -2.63
C ASP A 129 -8.53 -0.51 -2.40
N ALA A 130 -7.48 -0.41 -1.57
CA ALA A 130 -6.84 0.85 -1.30
C ALA A 130 -5.35 0.70 -1.00
N ILE A 131 -4.58 1.73 -1.39
CA ILE A 131 -3.20 1.94 -0.96
C ILE A 131 -3.16 3.26 -0.20
N VAL A 132 -2.62 3.22 1.01
CA VAL A 132 -2.55 4.34 1.95
C VAL A 132 -1.08 4.64 2.18
N TRP A 133 -0.66 5.87 1.92
CA TRP A 133 0.74 6.25 2.08
C TRP A 133 0.96 7.19 3.26
N PHE A 134 1.94 6.85 4.09
CA PHE A 134 2.49 7.66 5.17
C PHE A 134 3.95 7.96 4.87
N LYS A 135 4.40 9.18 5.16
CA LYS A 135 5.82 9.54 4.98
C LYS A 135 6.70 8.79 5.97
N ASN A 136 6.24 8.66 7.21
CA ASN A 136 6.92 7.93 8.28
C ASN A 136 5.92 7.56 9.39
N GLU A 137 6.38 6.80 10.38
CA GLU A 137 5.60 6.33 11.53
C GLU A 137 5.10 7.45 12.46
N ALA A 138 5.68 8.65 12.38
CA ALA A 138 5.24 9.80 13.19
C ALA A 138 4.00 10.49 12.60
N ASP A 139 3.67 10.23 11.33
CA ASP A 139 2.47 10.76 10.69
C ASP A 139 1.20 10.25 11.40
N LYS A 140 0.32 11.17 11.79
CA LYS A 140 -0.93 10.84 12.48
C LYS A 140 -2.07 10.45 11.53
N ALA A 141 -1.95 10.84 10.27
CA ALA A 141 -2.90 10.61 9.19
C ALA A 141 -2.14 10.34 7.88
N PRO A 142 -2.76 9.63 6.91
CA PRO A 142 -2.15 9.40 5.61
C PRO A 142 -1.82 10.71 4.90
N ARG A 143 -0.72 10.72 4.16
CA ARG A 143 -0.38 11.80 3.24
C ARG A 143 -1.18 11.71 1.95
N HIS A 144 -1.48 10.49 1.51
CA HIS A 144 -2.31 10.24 0.34
C HIS A 144 -2.98 8.86 0.43
N VAL A 145 -4.12 8.71 -0.24
CA VAL A 145 -4.87 7.45 -0.33
C VAL A 145 -5.36 7.25 -1.75
N TRP A 146 -4.94 6.17 -2.39
CA TRP A 146 -5.50 5.70 -3.66
C TRP A 146 -6.53 4.63 -3.35
N ALA A 147 -7.77 4.79 -3.81
CA ALA A 147 -8.86 3.86 -3.54
C ALA A 147 -9.64 3.53 -4.82
N VAL A 148 -10.14 2.30 -4.93
CA VAL A 148 -10.96 1.86 -6.08
C VAL A 148 -12.39 2.39 -6.03
N SER A 149 -12.89 2.74 -4.84
CA SER A 149 -14.27 3.15 -4.62
C SER A 149 -14.43 4.15 -3.48
N GLU A 150 -15.47 5.00 -3.56
CA GLU A 150 -15.72 6.08 -2.60
C GLU A 150 -16.10 5.58 -1.20
N ASP A 151 -16.61 4.35 -1.09
CA ASP A 151 -16.93 3.71 0.19
C ASP A 151 -15.68 3.54 1.08
N MET A 152 -14.46 3.66 0.53
CA MET A 152 -13.22 3.66 1.31
C MET A 152 -13.09 4.88 2.23
N ARG A 153 -13.85 5.96 1.99
CA ARG A 153 -13.89 7.16 2.83
C ARG A 153 -14.28 6.89 4.27
N GLN A 154 -15.03 5.82 4.52
CA GLN A 154 -15.36 5.44 5.89
C GLN A 154 -14.12 5.08 6.71
N TYR A 155 -13.06 4.55 6.06
CA TYR A 155 -11.80 4.17 6.69
C TYR A 155 -10.76 5.29 6.66
N PHE A 156 -10.88 6.18 5.67
CA PHE A 156 -9.96 7.29 5.41
C PHE A 156 -10.78 8.55 5.08
N PRO A 157 -11.24 9.30 6.09
CA PRO A 157 -11.94 10.56 5.85
C PRO A 157 -11.08 11.60 5.12
N GLU A 158 -9.76 11.41 5.10
CA GLU A 158 -8.76 12.27 4.45
C GLU A 158 -8.58 12.01 2.95
N ILE A 159 -9.39 11.13 2.33
CA ILE A 159 -9.39 10.96 0.86
C ILE A 159 -9.83 12.27 0.20
N ASN A 160 -8.86 13.05 -0.25
CA ASN A 160 -9.07 14.20 -1.13
C ASN A 160 -9.23 13.71 -2.58
N HIS A 161 -10.16 14.32 -3.32
CA HIS A 161 -10.18 14.16 -4.77
C HIS A 161 -9.02 14.98 -5.36
N GLU A 162 -8.10 14.31 -6.06
CA GLU A 162 -7.31 14.92 -7.15
C GLU A 162 -7.85 14.40 -8.48
#